data_AF-A0A7S0TI85-F1
#
_entry.id   AF-A0A7S0TI85-F1
#
_cell.length_a   1.000
_cell.length_b   1.000
_cell.length_c   1.000
_cell.angle_alpha   90.00
_cell.angle_beta   90.00
_cell.angle_gamma   90.00
#
_symmetry.space_group_name_H-M   'P 1'
#
loop_
_entity.id
_entity.type
_entity.pdbx_description
1 polymer ?
#
loop_
_entity_poly.entity_id
_entity_poly.type
_entity_poly.pdbx_seq_one_letter_code
_entity_poly.pdbx_strand_id
1 'polypeptide(L)'
;EAVANAGAIAPLVSLMTSATPDLQAKAAATIWSIAGREDNRKRIVEAGGIAPLVKMLQSNHLDCQAKASGAVRCLTMSAFTRSEFEQTGAVPHLVVLLSSGNQEVTINAAGALENMGCR
;
A
#
# COMPACT_ATOMS: atom_id res chain seq x y z
N GLU A 1 -14.70 9.08 -2.27
CA GLU A 1 -14.37 10.15 -3.24
C GLU A 1 -14.14 11.51 -2.59
N ALA A 2 -15.03 11.98 -1.70
CA ALA A 2 -14.86 13.26 -1.00
C ALA A 2 -13.48 13.41 -0.30
N VAL A 3 -12.98 12.35 0.34
CA VAL A 3 -11.68 12.38 1.05
C VAL A 3 -10.50 12.71 0.13
N ALA A 4 -10.38 12.03 -1.01
CA ALA A 4 -9.29 12.28 -1.95
C ALA A 4 -9.41 13.67 -2.61
N ASN A 5 -10.63 14.09 -2.96
CA ASN A 5 -10.89 15.38 -3.59
C ASN A 5 -10.77 16.56 -2.62
N ALA A 6 -10.85 16.32 -1.31
CA ALA A 6 -10.59 17.31 -0.26
C ALA A 6 -9.09 17.53 0.03
N GLY A 7 -8.18 17.01 -0.80
CA GLY A 7 -6.73 17.16 -0.60
C GLY A 7 -6.16 16.30 0.54
N ALA A 8 -6.90 15.30 1.03
CA ALA A 8 -6.47 14.52 2.20
C ALA A 8 -5.35 13.50 1.91
N ILE A 9 -4.97 13.26 0.64
CA ILE A 9 -3.98 12.24 0.28
C ILE A 9 -2.62 12.51 0.96
N ALA A 10 -2.07 13.73 0.84
CA ALA A 10 -0.78 14.05 1.44
C ALA A 10 -0.79 13.97 2.98
N PRO A 11 -1.80 14.52 3.69
CA PRO A 11 -1.96 14.28 5.13
C PRO A 11 -2.05 12.80 5.51
N LEU A 12 -2.80 11.99 4.75
CA LEU A 12 -2.89 10.54 4.99
C LEU A 12 -1.54 9.85 4.80
N VAL A 13 -0.78 10.22 3.77
CA VAL A 13 0.58 9.70 3.56
C VAL A 13 1.49 10.06 4.73
N SER A 14 1.41 11.29 5.25
CA SER A 14 2.14 11.68 6.45
C SER A 14 1.72 10.87 7.69
N LEU A 15 0.43 10.57 7.86
CA LEU A 15 -0.04 9.75 8.99
C LEU A 15 0.43 8.29 8.92
N MET A 16 0.72 7.74 7.74
CA MET A 16 1.33 6.42 7.60
C MET A 16 2.73 6.33 8.20
N THR A 17 3.41 7.46 8.45
CA THR A 17 4.73 7.49 9.11
C THR A 17 4.66 7.79 10.61
N SER A 18 3.45 7.93 11.16
CA SER A 18 3.21 8.17 12.59
C SER A 18 3.84 7.08 13.47
N ALA A 19 4.24 7.45 14.69
CA ALA A 19 4.72 6.50 15.69
C ALA A 19 3.60 5.62 16.29
N THR A 20 2.33 5.93 16.03
CA THR A 20 1.18 5.19 16.56
C THR A 20 0.67 4.18 15.52
N PRO A 21 0.78 2.86 15.76
CA PRO A 21 0.35 1.82 14.82
C PRO A 21 -1.11 1.96 14.39
N ASP A 22 -2.02 2.28 15.32
CA ASP A 22 -3.43 2.51 15.01
C ASP A 22 -3.65 3.64 14.00
N LEU A 23 -2.86 4.73 14.10
CA LEU A 23 -2.94 5.83 13.15
C LEU A 23 -2.37 5.43 11.79
N GLN A 24 -1.25 4.68 11.77
CA GLN A 24 -0.71 4.13 10.53
C GLN A 24 -1.73 3.22 9.84
N ALA A 25 -2.34 2.28 10.57
CA ALA A 25 -3.31 1.33 10.04
C ALA A 25 -4.57 2.04 9.50
N LYS A 26 -5.10 3.04 10.22
CA LYS A 26 -6.25 3.85 9.76
C LYS A 26 -5.91 4.66 8.51
N ALA A 27 -4.72 5.25 8.47
CA ALA A 27 -4.25 5.99 7.29
C ALA A 27 -4.12 5.05 6.08
N ALA A 28 -3.44 3.91 6.24
CA ALA A 28 -3.28 2.90 5.20
C ALA A 28 -4.62 2.31 4.73
N ALA A 29 -5.57 2.07 5.65
CA ALA A 29 -6.91 1.60 5.28
C ALA A 29 -7.66 2.63 4.43
N THR A 30 -7.51 3.92 4.74
CA THR A 30 -8.10 5.00 3.95
C THR A 30 -7.45 5.08 2.57
N ILE A 31 -6.11 4.99 2.51
CA ILE A 31 -5.34 4.93 1.26
C ILE A 31 -5.79 3.73 0.41
N TRP A 32 -5.92 2.55 1.01
CA TRP A 32 -6.43 1.35 0.36
C TRP A 32 -7.82 1.59 -0.26
N SER A 33 -8.75 2.14 0.52
CA SER A 33 -10.11 2.42 0.06
C SER A 33 -10.15 3.37 -1.16
N ILE A 34 -9.27 4.36 -1.23
CA ILE A 34 -9.24 5.32 -2.35
C ILE A 34 -8.38 4.85 -3.54
N ALA A 35 -7.46 3.90 -3.35
CA ALA A 35 -6.55 3.38 -4.38
C ALA A 35 -7.24 2.56 -5.49
N GLY A 36 -8.53 2.21 -5.33
CA GLY A 36 -9.31 1.56 -6.38
C GLY A 36 -9.45 2.41 -7.66
N ARG A 37 -9.31 3.73 -7.57
CA ARG A 37 -9.38 4.66 -8.72
C ARG A 37 -8.01 5.03 -9.26
N GLU A 38 -7.87 5.05 -10.57
CA GLU A 38 -6.60 5.34 -11.24
C GLU A 38 -6.02 6.70 -10.90
N ASP A 39 -6.83 7.76 -10.96
CA ASP A 39 -6.39 9.12 -10.62
C ASP A 39 -5.84 9.21 -9.19
N ASN A 40 -6.45 8.48 -8.25
CA ASN A 40 -5.99 8.46 -6.87
C ASN A 40 -4.68 7.69 -6.73
N ARG A 41 -4.47 6.60 -7.47
CA ARG A 41 -3.21 5.85 -7.44
C ARG A 41 -2.03 6.74 -7.79
N LYS A 42 -2.15 7.51 -8.87
CA LYS A 42 -1.11 8.46 -9.30
C LYS A 42 -0.84 9.51 -8.22
N ARG A 43 -1.90 10.13 -7.67
CA ARG A 43 -1.78 11.14 -6.60
C ARG A 43 -1.16 10.59 -5.31
N ILE A 44 -1.42 9.33 -4.97
CA ILE A 44 -0.79 8.65 -3.81
C ILE A 44 0.71 8.50 -4.03
N VAL A 45 1.12 8.11 -5.24
CA VAL A 45 2.55 8.00 -5.60
C VAL A 45 3.22 9.38 -5.57
N GLU A 46 2.61 10.39 -6.20
CA GLU A 46 3.12 11.77 -6.21
C GLU A 46 3.25 12.36 -4.80
N ALA A 47 2.37 11.97 -3.87
CA ALA A 47 2.44 12.36 -2.47
C ALA A 47 3.51 11.59 -1.66
N GLY A 48 4.27 10.68 -2.28
CA GLY A 48 5.31 9.88 -1.62
C GLY A 48 4.78 8.66 -0.85
N GLY A 49 3.59 8.17 -1.19
CA GLY A 49 2.91 7.10 -0.44
C GLY A 49 3.57 5.72 -0.51
N ILE A 50 4.47 5.47 -1.49
CA ILE A 50 5.08 4.15 -1.70
C ILE A 50 5.99 3.76 -0.54
N ALA A 51 6.96 4.60 -0.18
CA ALA A 51 7.95 4.25 0.84
C ALA A 51 7.32 3.94 2.22
N PRO A 52 6.33 4.71 2.72
CA PRO A 52 5.61 4.37 3.94
C PRO A 52 4.88 3.01 3.84
N LEU A 53 4.21 2.74 2.72
CA LEU A 53 3.51 1.47 2.52
C LEU A 53 4.47 0.29 2.52
N VAL A 54 5.61 0.39 1.81
CA VAL A 54 6.64 -0.65 1.79
C VAL A 54 7.21 -0.90 3.19
N LYS A 55 7.46 0.17 3.96
CA LYS A 55 7.89 0.03 5.37
C LYS A 55 6.82 -0.68 6.22
N MET A 56 5.55 -0.35 6.02
CA MET A 56 4.45 -0.97 6.77
C MET A 56 4.24 -2.46 6.44
N LEU A 57 4.66 -2.95 5.27
CA LEU A 57 4.68 -4.39 4.96
C LEU A 57 5.56 -5.18 5.95
N GLN A 58 6.57 -4.52 6.53
CA GLN A 58 7.49 -5.11 7.51
C GLN A 58 7.03 -4.89 8.96
N SER A 59 5.84 -4.33 9.18
CA SER A 59 5.36 -4.03 10.53
C SER A 59 5.09 -5.31 11.33
N ASN A 60 5.43 -5.29 12.62
CA ASN A 60 5.05 -6.34 13.57
C ASN A 60 3.57 -6.26 13.96
N HIS A 61 2.87 -5.18 13.57
CA HIS A 61 1.44 -5.02 13.78
C HIS A 61 0.68 -5.58 12.58
N LEU A 62 -0.04 -6.68 12.81
CA LEU A 62 -0.79 -7.39 11.77
C LEU A 62 -1.78 -6.47 11.03
N ASP A 63 -2.44 -5.55 11.73
CA ASP A 63 -3.35 -4.59 11.10
C ASP A 63 -2.62 -3.65 10.14
N CYS A 64 -1.48 -3.10 10.53
CA CYS A 64 -0.66 -2.28 9.65
C CYS A 64 -0.24 -3.05 8.40
N GLN A 65 0.23 -4.29 8.59
CA GLN A 65 0.68 -5.15 7.50
C GLN A 65 -0.48 -5.54 6.55
N ALA A 66 -1.67 -5.85 7.08
CA ALA A 66 -2.86 -6.15 6.30
C ALA A 66 -3.33 -4.95 5.48
N LYS A 67 -3.44 -3.77 6.09
CA LYS A 67 -3.88 -2.56 5.37
C LYS A 67 -2.85 -2.06 4.35
N ALA A 68 -1.56 -2.18 4.67
CA ALA A 68 -0.51 -1.87 3.71
C ALA A 68 -0.51 -2.84 2.52
N SER A 69 -0.58 -4.16 2.75
CA SER A 69 -0.62 -5.15 1.67
C SER A 69 -1.84 -4.97 0.76
N GLY A 70 -3.01 -4.67 1.33
CA GLY A 70 -4.22 -4.34 0.57
C GLY A 70 -4.06 -3.09 -0.29
N ALA A 71 -3.50 -2.01 0.28
CA ALA A 71 -3.19 -0.79 -0.47
C ALA A 71 -2.20 -1.05 -1.61
N VAL A 72 -1.12 -1.79 -1.34
CA VAL A 72 -0.10 -2.14 -2.36
C VAL A 72 -0.72 -2.95 -3.49
N ARG A 73 -1.54 -3.97 -3.20
CA ARG A 73 -2.27 -4.73 -4.22
C ARG A 73 -3.12 -3.85 -5.12
N CYS A 74 -3.88 -2.90 -4.55
CA CYS A 74 -4.69 -1.97 -5.34
C CYS A 74 -3.82 -1.03 -6.17
N LEU A 75 -2.72 -0.52 -5.59
CA LEU A 75 -1.81 0.35 -6.31
C LEU A 75 -1.15 -0.36 -7.47
N THR A 76 -0.74 -1.62 -7.35
CA THR A 76 -0.10 -2.36 -8.46
C THR A 76 -1.05 -2.71 -9.61
N MET A 77 -2.35 -2.41 -9.53
CA MET A 77 -3.26 -2.58 -10.68
C MET A 77 -2.99 -1.60 -11.84
N SER A 78 -2.19 -0.54 -11.64
CA SER A 78 -1.78 0.38 -12.71
C SER A 78 -0.34 0.13 -13.15
N ALA A 79 -0.05 0.22 -14.45
CA ALA A 79 1.31 0.05 -14.98
C ALA A 79 2.27 1.10 -14.43
N PHE A 80 1.83 2.36 -14.32
CA PHE A 80 2.64 3.47 -13.82
C PHE A 80 3.14 3.21 -12.40
N THR A 81 2.23 2.85 -11.50
CA THR A 81 2.56 2.60 -10.08
C THR A 81 3.35 1.31 -9.89
N ARG A 82 3.17 0.28 -10.73
CA ARG A 82 3.98 -0.95 -10.70
C ARG A 82 5.47 -0.65 -10.84
N SER A 83 5.84 0.13 -11.86
CA SER A 83 7.25 0.50 -12.10
C SER A 83 7.86 1.25 -10.92
N GLU A 84 7.06 2.00 -10.18
CA GLU A 84 7.53 2.68 -8.97
C GLU A 84 7.76 1.70 -7.81
N PHE A 85 6.87 0.73 -7.59
CA PHE A 85 7.06 -0.29 -6.55
C PHE A 85 8.28 -1.18 -6.80
N GLU A 86 8.58 -1.51 -8.06
CA GLU A 86 9.76 -2.29 -8.43
C GLU A 86 11.08 -1.61 -8.00
N GLN A 87 11.12 -0.28 -8.05
CA GLN A 87 12.31 0.51 -7.69
C GLN A 87 12.50 0.67 -6.18
N THR A 88 11.48 0.34 -5.36
CA THR A 88 11.52 0.57 -3.90
C THR A 88 11.87 -0.67 -3.08
N GLY A 89 12.18 -1.79 -3.71
CA GLY A 89 12.47 -3.05 -3.01
C GLY A 89 11.22 -3.71 -2.41
N ALA A 90 10.03 -3.37 -2.88
CA ALA A 90 8.78 -3.96 -2.39
C ALA A 90 8.67 -5.47 -2.66
N VAL A 91 9.21 -5.94 -3.79
CA VAL A 91 9.09 -7.34 -4.24
C VAL A 91 9.65 -8.34 -3.21
N PRO A 92 10.90 -8.20 -2.70
CA PRO A 92 11.40 -9.08 -1.64
C PRO A 92 10.48 -9.16 -0.41
N HIS A 93 9.91 -8.03 0.03
CA HIS A 93 9.02 -8.02 1.19
C HIS A 93 7.71 -8.75 0.90
N LEU A 94 7.12 -8.55 -0.26
CA LEU A 94 5.90 -9.25 -0.67
C LEU A 94 6.12 -10.76 -0.79
N VAL A 95 7.30 -11.20 -1.26
CA VAL A 95 7.66 -12.62 -1.29
C VAL A 95 7.70 -13.23 0.11
N VAL A 96 8.28 -12.53 1.09
CA VAL A 96 8.28 -12.98 2.49
C VAL A 96 6.85 -13.11 3.04
N LEU A 97 5.96 -12.17 2.67
CA LEU A 97 4.56 -12.18 3.11
C LEU A 97 3.72 -13.32 2.54
N LEU A 98 4.17 -14.03 1.49
CA LEU A 98 3.48 -15.24 1.01
C LEU A 98 3.46 -16.36 2.05
N SER A 99 4.44 -16.36 2.96
CA SER A 99 4.52 -17.30 4.07
C SER A 99 3.94 -16.72 5.37
N SER A 100 3.18 -15.62 5.29
CA SER A 100 2.56 -15.05 6.48
C SER A 100 1.49 -16.00 7.04
N GLY A 101 1.36 -16.04 8.37
CA GLY A 101 0.25 -16.75 9.03
C GLY A 101 -1.11 -16.05 8.89
N ASN A 102 -1.18 -14.93 8.16
CA ASN A 102 -2.38 -14.13 7.98
C ASN A 102 -2.89 -14.26 6.54
N GLN A 103 -4.07 -14.85 6.37
CA GLN A 103 -4.62 -15.14 5.04
C GLN A 103 -4.89 -13.88 4.21
N GLU A 104 -5.35 -12.78 4.83
CA GLU A 104 -5.58 -11.50 4.12
C GLU A 104 -4.25 -10.95 3.56
N VAL A 105 -3.20 -10.96 4.38
CA VAL A 105 -1.85 -10.51 3.99
C VAL A 105 -1.31 -11.38 2.85
N THR A 106 -1.41 -12.71 2.98
CA THR A 106 -0.93 -13.65 1.96
C THR A 106 -1.66 -13.47 0.62
N ILE A 107 -2.99 -13.35 0.64
CA ILE A 107 -3.79 -13.10 -0.58
C ILE A 107 -3.42 -11.76 -1.21
N ASN A 108 -3.25 -10.72 -0.40
CA ASN A 108 -2.89 -9.40 -0.91
C ASN A 108 -1.49 -9.38 -1.50
N ALA A 109 -0.53 -10.04 -0.86
CA ALA A 109 0.84 -10.16 -1.36
C ALA A 109 0.89 -10.93 -2.68
N ALA A 110 0.19 -12.07 -2.76
CA ALA A 110 0.09 -12.85 -4.00
C ALA A 110 -0.50 -12.02 -5.15
N GLY A 111 -1.64 -11.35 -4.93
CA GLY A 111 -2.24 -10.50 -5.95
C GLY A 111 -1.39 -9.29 -6.34
N ALA A 112 -0.64 -8.72 -5.39
CA ALA A 112 0.29 -7.65 -5.69
C ALA A 112 1.44 -8.12 -6.61
N LEU A 113 2.00 -9.31 -6.33
CA LEU A 113 3.04 -9.95 -7.13
C LEU A 113 2.54 -10.36 -8.51
N GLU A 114 1.33 -10.91 -8.60
CA GLU A 114 0.66 -11.22 -9.88
C GLU A 114 0.58 -9.98 -10.77
N ASN A 115 0.06 -8.87 -10.22
CA ASN A 115 -0.04 -7.61 -10.95
C ASN A 115 1.33 -7.14 -11.49
N MET A 116 2.40 -7.26 -10.69
CA MET A 116 3.76 -6.86 -11.07
C MET A 116 4.44 -7.85 -12.03
N GLY A 117 4.04 -9.13 -12.03
CA GLY A 117 4.59 -10.17 -12.90
C GLY A 117 4.03 -10.16 -14.33
N CYS A 118 2.82 -9.63 -14.52
CA CYS A 118 2.23 -9.44 -15.86
C CYS A 118 2.93 -8.29 -16.61
N ARG A 119 3.94 -8.64 -17.42
CA ARG A 119 4.57 -7.77 -18.42
C ARG A 119 3.75 -7.70 -19.71
#